data_AF-A0A358GH88-F1
#
_entry.id   AF-A0A358GH88-F1
#
_cell.length_a   1.000
_cell.length_b   1.000
_cell.length_c   1.000
_cell.angle_alpha   90.00
_cell.angle_beta   90.00
_cell.angle_gamma   90.00
#
_symmetry.space_group_name_H-M   'P 1'
#
loop_
_entity.id
_entity.type
_entity.pdbx_description
1 polymer ?
#
loop_
_entity_poly.entity_id
_entity_poly.type
_entity_poly.pdbx_seq_one_letter_code
_entity_poly.pdbx_strand_id
1 'polypeptide(L)'
;MEINTIVLVVFLILILILLVRVISLQAQLNELKRDVERLENGAGSTAQFPLSHNASSVNVSPPPPSQADLTELDRELQALAQQGKKIIAIKKAREARNLSLKDAKEYVESLERQ
;
A
#
# COMPACT_ATOMS: atom_id res chain seq x y z
N MET A 1 8.65 45.54 -7.15
CA MET A 1 8.79 44.74 -5.91
C MET A 1 8.18 43.36 -6.15
N GLU A 2 8.82 42.53 -6.96
CA GLU A 2 8.15 41.34 -7.54
C GLU A 2 8.92 40.05 -7.27
N ILE A 3 10.25 40.05 -7.44
CA ILE A 3 11.09 38.86 -7.26
C ILE A 3 11.17 38.40 -5.80
N ASN A 4 11.40 39.30 -4.84
CA ASN A 4 11.53 38.90 -3.43
C ASN A 4 10.22 38.31 -2.88
N THR A 5 9.08 38.85 -3.32
CA THR A 5 7.75 38.35 -2.95
C THR A 5 7.52 36.96 -3.53
N ILE A 6 7.87 36.74 -4.80
CA ILE A 6 7.77 35.43 -5.45
C ILE A 6 8.67 34.41 -4.74
N VAL A 7 9.91 34.79 -4.42
CA VAL A 7 10.86 33.93 -3.69
C VAL A 7 10.29 33.54 -2.32
N LEU A 8 9.73 34.48 -1.56
CA LEU A 8 9.11 34.20 -0.26
C LEU A 8 7.90 33.26 -0.40
N VAL A 9 7.06 33.44 -1.41
CA VAL A 9 5.89 32.56 -1.66
C VAL A 9 6.36 31.15 -2.02
N VAL A 10 7.38 31.01 -2.87
CA VAL A 10 7.95 29.70 -3.23
C VAL A 10 8.55 29.02 -2.01
N PHE A 11 9.31 29.75 -1.17
CA PHE A 11 9.84 29.20 0.08
C PHE A 11 8.72 28.77 1.03
N LEU A 12 7.65 29.55 1.17
CA LEU A 12 6.50 29.20 2.00
C LEU A 12 5.85 27.90 1.49
N ILE A 13 5.62 27.78 0.18
CA ILE A 13 5.05 26.58 -0.42
C ILE A 13 5.98 25.37 -0.23
N LEU A 14 7.29 25.53 -0.42
CA LEU A 14 8.26 24.45 -0.20
C LEU A 14 8.29 24.01 1.26
N ILE A 15 8.28 24.93 2.22
CA ILE A 15 8.19 24.62 3.65
C ILE A 15 6.90 23.85 3.94
N LEU A 16 5.76 24.29 3.40
CA LEU A 16 4.48 23.60 3.58
C LEU A 16 4.53 22.17 3.03
N ILE A 17 5.07 21.97 1.82
CA ILE A 17 5.24 20.64 1.20
C ILE A 17 6.15 19.75 2.05
N LEU A 18 7.26 20.30 2.54
CA LEU A 18 8.21 19.57 3.39
C LEU A 18 7.57 19.19 4.73
N LEU A 19 6.78 20.07 5.36
CA LEU A 19 6.05 19.77 6.58
C LEU A 19 5.06 18.63 6.38
N VAL A 20 4.26 18.63 5.31
CA VAL A 20 3.33 17.53 5.00
C VAL A 20 4.08 16.21 4.82
N ARG A 21 5.19 16.22 4.08
CA ARG A 21 6.06 15.03 3.91
C ARG A 21 6.61 14.53 5.23
N VAL A 22 7.11 15.44 6.08
CA VAL A 22 7.69 15.12 7.39
C VAL A 22 6.65 14.57 8.35
N ILE A 23 5.44 15.14 8.39
CA ILE A 23 4.33 14.62 9.22
C ILE A 23 3.94 13.22 8.75
N SER A 24 3.86 12.99 7.43
CA SER A 24 3.57 11.67 6.86
C SER A 24 4.67 10.64 7.15
N LEU A 25 5.94 11.04 7.17
CA LEU A 25 7.08 10.18 7.51
C LEU A 25 7.12 9.85 9.01
N GLN A 26 6.78 10.81 9.88
CA GLN A 26 6.71 10.58 11.31
C GLN A 26 5.60 9.59 11.71
N ALA A 27 4.49 9.57 10.98
CA ALA A 27 3.42 8.59 11.20
C ALA A 27 3.90 7.14 11.03
N GLN A 28 4.73 6.89 10.01
CA GLN A 28 5.27 5.54 9.73
C GLN A 28 6.25 5.06 10.81
N LEU A 29 7.07 5.97 11.36
CA LEU A 29 7.98 5.62 12.46
C LEU A 29 7.23 5.36 13.77
N ASN A 30 6.12 6.06 14.00
CA ASN A 30 5.32 5.87 15.22
C ASN A 30 4.56 4.53 15.23
N GLU A 31 4.17 4.02 14.07
CA GLU A 31 3.58 2.68 13.93
C GLU A 31 4.65 1.58 14.08
N LEU A 32 5.81 1.75 13.44
CA LEU A 32 6.90 0.78 13.53
C LEU A 32 7.42 0.62 14.97
N LYS A 33 7.51 1.71 15.75
CA LYS A 33 7.86 1.63 17.17
C LYS A 33 6.80 0.87 17.98
N ARG A 34 5.52 1.09 17.70
CA ARG A 34 4.42 0.41 18.39
C ARG A 34 4.44 -1.10 18.14
N ASP A 35 4.73 -1.54 16.93
CA ASP A 35 4.77 -2.97 16.62
C ASP A 35 5.91 -3.68 17.35
N VAL A 36 7.11 -3.10 17.37
CA VAL A 36 8.25 -3.66 18.13
C VAL A 36 7.94 -3.76 19.63
N GLU A 37 7.32 -2.73 20.20
CA GLU A 37 6.92 -2.69 21.61
C GLU A 37 5.80 -3.70 21.92
N ARG A 38 4.92 -4.01 20.95
CA ARG A 38 3.90 -5.06 21.08
C ARG A 38 4.49 -6.46 20.97
N LEU A 39 5.51 -6.68 20.13
CA LEU A 39 6.21 -7.97 20.07
C LEU A 39 7.02 -8.24 21.34
N GLU A 40 7.67 -7.21 21.89
CA GLU A 40 8.41 -7.31 23.14
C GLU A 40 7.48 -7.57 24.34
N ASN A 41 6.35 -6.86 24.44
CA ASN A 41 5.40 -7.03 25.55
C ASN A 41 4.41 -8.20 25.36
N GLY A 42 4.15 -8.63 24.11
CA GLY A 42 3.19 -9.68 23.76
C GLY A 42 3.71 -11.10 23.92
N ALA A 43 5.02 -11.29 24.13
CA ALA A 43 5.61 -12.59 24.43
C ALA A 43 5.20 -13.17 25.80
N GLY A 44 4.43 -12.42 26.61
CA GLY A 44 4.03 -12.84 27.96
C GLY A 44 2.55 -13.14 28.17
N SER A 45 1.64 -12.99 27.19
CA SER A 45 0.20 -13.12 27.47
C SER A 45 -0.63 -13.60 26.28
N THR A 46 -1.36 -14.70 26.52
CA THR A 46 -2.51 -15.25 25.76
C THR A 46 -2.23 -16.25 24.62
N ALA A 47 -1.89 -17.48 25.01
CA ALA A 47 -2.28 -18.69 24.27
C ALA A 47 -3.07 -19.63 25.20
N GLN A 48 -4.30 -19.22 25.54
CA GLN A 48 -5.33 -20.11 26.07
C GLN A 48 -6.60 -19.90 25.24
N PHE A 49 -6.76 -20.71 24.19
CA PHE A 49 -8.05 -21.01 23.61
C PHE A 49 -8.22 -22.53 23.63
N PRO A 50 -9.05 -23.09 24.52
CA PRO A 50 -9.45 -24.48 24.40
C PRO A 50 -10.62 -24.53 23.39
N LEU A 51 -10.56 -25.43 22.41
CA LEU A 51 -11.62 -26.40 22.08
C LEU A 51 -11.34 -27.07 20.72
N SER A 52 -10.94 -28.33 20.80
CA SER A 52 -11.52 -29.50 20.11
C SER A 52 -12.27 -29.28 18.78
N HIS A 53 -11.65 -29.71 17.67
CA HIS A 53 -12.36 -30.18 16.47
C HIS A 53 -11.63 -31.45 15.99
N ASN A 54 -12.17 -32.59 16.40
CA ASN A 54 -11.77 -33.92 15.96
C ASN A 54 -12.57 -34.30 14.71
N ALA A 55 -11.98 -35.17 13.88
CA ALA A 55 -12.56 -35.96 12.80
C ALA A 55 -12.64 -35.36 11.37
N SER A 56 -11.66 -35.80 10.57
CA SER A 56 -11.86 -36.64 9.38
C SER A 56 -12.35 -36.05 8.04
N SER A 57 -11.47 -36.28 7.06
CA SER A 57 -11.75 -36.78 5.70
C SER A 57 -12.13 -35.84 4.54
N VAL A 58 -11.19 -35.83 3.58
CA VAL A 58 -11.38 -36.26 2.18
C VAL A 58 -11.96 -35.25 1.18
N ASN A 59 -11.06 -34.87 0.26
CA ASN A 59 -11.27 -34.67 -1.19
C ASN A 59 -11.83 -33.35 -1.70
N VAL A 60 -10.94 -32.49 -2.20
CA VAL A 60 -11.20 -31.71 -3.41
C VAL A 60 -9.90 -31.55 -4.22
N SER A 61 -9.96 -31.99 -5.47
CA SER A 61 -8.91 -31.92 -6.49
C SER A 61 -8.43 -30.48 -6.73
N PRO A 62 -7.19 -30.27 -7.20
CA PRO A 62 -6.70 -28.92 -7.51
C PRO A 62 -7.42 -28.38 -8.77
N PRO A 63 -8.13 -27.25 -8.70
CA PRO A 63 -8.59 -26.55 -9.89
C PRO A 63 -7.40 -25.89 -10.61
N PRO A 64 -7.44 -25.77 -11.95
CA PRO A 64 -6.40 -25.08 -12.72
C PRO A 64 -6.30 -23.60 -12.30
N PRO A 65 -5.11 -22.96 -12.45
CA PRO A 65 -4.86 -21.59 -12.02
C PRO A 65 -5.77 -20.63 -12.79
N SER A 66 -6.86 -20.27 -12.14
CA SER A 66 -7.87 -19.37 -12.66
C SER A 66 -7.34 -17.95 -12.50
N GLN A 67 -7.45 -17.16 -13.56
CA GLN A 67 -7.16 -15.73 -13.64
C GLN A 67 -8.15 -14.87 -12.79
N ALA A 68 -8.63 -15.42 -11.68
CA ALA A 68 -9.76 -14.93 -10.88
C ALA A 68 -9.35 -14.34 -9.53
N ASP A 69 -8.07 -14.40 -9.16
CA ASP A 69 -7.55 -13.64 -8.01
C ASP A 69 -7.05 -12.26 -8.47
N LEU A 70 -7.97 -11.46 -9.03
CA LEU A 70 -7.74 -10.01 -9.05
C LEU A 70 -7.69 -9.57 -7.60
N THR A 71 -6.47 -9.36 -7.10
CA THR A 71 -6.27 -8.89 -5.73
C THR A 71 -7.02 -7.57 -5.54
N GLU A 72 -7.46 -7.27 -4.32
CA GLU A 72 -8.17 -6.01 -4.03
C GLU A 72 -7.38 -4.79 -4.51
N LEU A 73 -6.06 -4.90 -4.48
CA LEU A 73 -5.11 -3.97 -5.07
C LEU A 73 -5.32 -3.75 -6.58
N ASP A 74 -5.59 -4.80 -7.36
CA ASP A 74 -5.74 -4.75 -8.81
C ASP A 74 -7.04 -4.05 -9.20
N ARG A 75 -8.12 -4.29 -8.44
CA ARG A 75 -9.38 -3.55 -8.54
C ARG A 75 -9.19 -2.08 -8.23
N GLU A 76 -8.42 -1.76 -7.19
CA GLU A 76 -8.12 -0.38 -6.83
C GLU A 76 -7.28 0.33 -7.91
N LEU A 77 -6.28 -0.36 -8.45
CA LEU A 77 -5.44 0.11 -9.55
C LEU A 77 -6.27 0.37 -10.82
N GLN A 78 -7.19 -0.52 -11.16
CA GLN A 78 -8.12 -0.36 -12.28
C GLN A 78 -9.05 0.84 -12.08
N ALA A 79 -9.64 0.99 -10.90
CA ALA A 79 -10.49 2.14 -10.58
C ALA A 79 -9.73 3.48 -10.69
N LEU A 80 -8.48 3.52 -10.20
CA LEU A 80 -7.61 4.69 -10.33
C LEU A 80 -7.25 4.99 -11.80
N ALA A 81 -7.02 3.96 -12.61
CA ALA A 81 -6.75 4.11 -14.04
C ALA A 81 -7.98 4.68 -14.78
N GLN A 82 -9.17 4.11 -14.56
CA GLN A 82 -10.43 4.58 -15.16
C GLN A 82 -10.81 6.01 -14.76
N GLN A 83 -10.44 6.44 -13.55
CA GLN A 83 -10.60 7.83 -13.10
C GLN A 83 -9.60 8.81 -13.73
N GLY A 84 -8.74 8.38 -14.66
CA GLY A 84 -7.69 9.20 -15.26
C GLY A 84 -6.49 9.48 -14.33
N LYS A 85 -6.44 8.84 -13.14
CA LYS A 85 -5.37 9.01 -12.14
C LYS A 85 -4.23 8.02 -12.34
N LYS A 86 -3.79 7.84 -13.59
CA LYS A 86 -2.82 6.81 -14.01
C LYS A 86 -1.48 6.89 -13.26
N ILE A 87 -0.99 8.10 -12.96
CA ILE A 87 0.27 8.28 -12.20
C ILE A 87 0.16 7.71 -10.78
N ILE A 88 -1.01 7.88 -10.14
CA ILE A 88 -1.24 7.36 -8.78
C ILE A 88 -1.33 5.85 -8.80
N ALA A 89 -2.01 5.28 -9.80
CA ALA A 89 -2.06 3.84 -10.00
C ALA A 89 -0.65 3.24 -10.19
N ILE A 90 0.17 3.84 -11.05
CA ILE A 90 1.55 3.36 -11.30
C ILE A 90 2.38 3.43 -10.02
N LYS A 91 2.26 4.52 -9.25
CA LYS A 91 2.96 4.65 -7.96
C LYS A 91 2.54 3.54 -6.99
N LYS A 92 1.23 3.28 -6.86
CA LYS A 92 0.70 2.26 -5.96
C LYS A 92 1.10 0.84 -6.39
N ALA A 93 1.13 0.56 -7.68
CA ALA A 93 1.62 -0.72 -8.21
C ALA A 93 3.10 -0.96 -7.90
N ARG A 94 3.93 0.09 -7.96
CA ARG A 94 5.36 0.00 -7.56
C ARG A 94 5.53 -0.26 -6.09
N GLU A 95 4.80 0.45 -5.24
CA GLU A 95 4.93 0.33 -3.78
C GLU A 95 4.42 -1.03 -3.28
N ALA A 96 3.31 -1.53 -3.85
CA ALA A 96 2.71 -2.78 -3.41
C ALA A 96 3.40 -4.04 -3.96
N ARG A 97 3.92 -4.00 -5.20
CA ARG A 97 4.57 -5.16 -5.84
C ARG A 97 6.08 -5.02 -6.04
N ASN A 98 6.69 -3.94 -5.53
CA ASN A 98 8.11 -3.61 -5.71
C ASN A 98 8.58 -3.64 -7.18
N LEU A 99 7.68 -3.25 -8.09
CA LEU A 99 7.92 -3.28 -9.53
C LEU A 99 8.80 -2.11 -9.98
N SER A 100 9.56 -2.33 -11.05
CA SER A 100 10.26 -1.26 -11.73
C SER A 100 9.27 -0.26 -12.34
N LEU A 101 9.73 0.96 -12.65
CA LEU A 101 8.85 1.99 -13.22
C LEU A 101 8.22 1.56 -14.55
N LYS A 102 8.97 0.77 -15.33
CA LYS A 102 8.51 0.21 -16.60
C LYS A 102 7.43 -0.85 -16.36
N ASP A 103 7.70 -1.82 -15.50
CA ASP A 103 6.78 -2.94 -15.25
C ASP A 103 5.48 -2.47 -14.60
N ALA A 104 5.55 -1.50 -13.69
CA ALA A 104 4.36 -0.93 -13.08
C ALA A 104 3.50 -0.13 -14.06
N LYS A 105 4.12 0.56 -15.02
CA LYS A 105 3.38 1.23 -16.10
C LYS A 105 2.64 0.22 -16.96
N GLU A 106 3.36 -0.81 -17.41
CA GLU A 106 2.83 -1.87 -18.26
C GLU A 106 1.71 -2.64 -17.57
N TYR A 107 1.85 -2.89 -16.27
CA TYR A 107 0.83 -3.51 -15.44
C TYR A 107 -0.45 -2.67 -15.35
N VAL A 108 -0.35 -1.38 -15.00
CA VAL A 108 -1.52 -0.50 -14.94
C VAL A 108 -2.18 -0.33 -16.29
N GLU A 109 -1.39 -0.29 -17.37
CA GLU A 109 -1.90 -0.20 -18.74
C GLU A 109 -2.57 -1.50 -19.22
N SER A 110 -2.19 -2.65 -18.68
CA SER A 110 -2.89 -3.91 -18.90
C SER A 110 -4.24 -3.96 -18.17
N LEU A 111 -4.31 -3.40 -16.95
CA LEU A 111 -5.53 -3.30 -16.14
C LEU A 111 -6.53 -2.29 -16.72
N GLU A 112 -6.03 -1.22 -17.34
CA GLU A 112 -6.88 -0.20 -18.00
C GLU A 112 -7.55 -0.72 -19.28
N ARG A 113 -6.94 -1.71 -19.95
CA ARG A 113 -7.48 -2.35 -21.15
C ARG A 113 -8.49 -3.47 -20.87
N GLN A 114 -8.57 -3.92 -19.62
CA GLN A 114 -9.57 -4.90 -19.14
C GLN A 114 -10.84 -4.19 -18.68
#